data_AF-A0A8H7AM35-F1
#
_entry.id   AF-A0A8H7AM35-F1
#
_cell.length_a   1.000
_cell.length_b   1.000
_cell.length_c   1.000
_cell.angle_alpha   90.00
_cell.angle_beta   90.00
_cell.angle_gamma   90.00
#
_symmetry.space_group_name_H-M   'P 1'
#
loop_
_entity.id
_entity.type
_entity.pdbx_description
1 polymer ?
#
loop_
_entity_poly.entity_id
_entity_poly.type
_entity_poly.pdbx_seq_one_letter_code
_entity_poly.pdbx_strand_id
1 'polypeptide(L)'
;MITVLGSVCMALCTIPQLQTIKWRPYRTIMFVSVGLSGVLPMSHAVRLFGIDQAKLQMGWSWFVLEAVFYITGAIIYATRMPERWMPGRFDLFGSSHQLFHHSTTITILELEGAKCLRLSKRLFLRTNHRTQKAL
;
A
#
# COMPACT_ATOMS: atom_id res chain seq x y z
N MET A 1 6.50 -15.32 -2.71
CA MET A 1 7.29 -14.10 -2.98
C MET A 1 7.26 -13.14 -1.80
N ILE A 2 6.08 -12.67 -1.33
CA ILE A 2 5.97 -11.70 -0.22
C ILE A 2 6.59 -12.22 1.08
N THR A 3 6.36 -13.48 1.45
CA THR A 3 6.91 -14.08 2.67
C THR A 3 8.44 -14.11 2.68
N VAL A 4 9.05 -14.47 1.54
CA VAL A 4 10.51 -14.51 1.37
C VAL A 4 11.09 -13.10 1.40
N LEU A 5 10.51 -12.16 0.65
CA LEU A 5 10.97 -10.77 0.66
C LEU A 5 10.78 -10.11 2.03
N GLY A 6 9.69 -10.45 2.73
CA GLY A 6 9.38 -9.98 4.07
C GLY A 6 10.34 -10.53 5.12
N SER A 7 10.73 -11.80 5.05
CA SER A 7 11.71 -12.38 5.99
C SER A 7 13.10 -11.78 5.80
N VAL A 8 13.52 -11.57 4.55
CA VAL A 8 14.78 -10.86 4.24
C VAL A 8 14.74 -9.43 4.77
N CYS A 9 13.63 -8.72 4.53
CA CYS A 9 13.41 -7.37 5.02
C CYS A 9 13.48 -7.28 6.56
N MET A 10 12.85 -8.24 7.25
CA MET A 10 12.88 -8.36 8.70
C MET A 10 14.30 -8.58 9.22
N ALA A 11 15.06 -9.50 8.61
CA ALA A 11 16.45 -9.77 8.98
C ALA A 11 17.37 -8.55 8.76
N LEU A 12 17.16 -7.78 7.69
CA LEU A 12 17.95 -6.57 7.43
C LEU A 12 17.63 -5.45 8.43
N CYS A 13 16.38 -5.36 8.90
CA CYS A 13 15.97 -4.34 9.88
C CYS A 13 16.52 -4.59 11.29
N THR A 14 16.92 -5.81 11.63
CA THR A 14 17.49 -6.15 12.95
C THR A 14 18.99 -5.89 13.05
N ILE A 15 19.68 -5.65 11.93
CA ILE A 15 21.12 -5.36 11.91
C ILE A 15 21.35 -3.90 12.36
N PRO A 16 22.03 -3.62 13.49
CA PRO A 16 22.15 -2.27 14.03
C PRO A 16 22.92 -1.30 13.12
N GLN A 17 23.87 -1.80 12.33
CA GLN A 17 24.61 -1.00 11.36
C GLN A 17 23.70 -0.39 10.27
N LEU A 18 22.62 -1.09 9.90
CA LEU A 18 21.64 -0.68 8.90
C LEU A 18 20.56 0.25 9.47
N GLN A 19 20.56 0.50 10.78
CA GLN A 19 19.62 1.42 11.42
C GLN A 19 20.11 2.89 11.40
N THR A 20 21.36 3.12 11.03
CA THR A 20 21.94 4.46 10.96
C THR A 20 21.26 5.33 9.89
N ILE A 21 21.34 6.65 10.06
CA ILE A 21 20.68 7.66 9.20
C ILE A 21 21.07 7.50 7.72
N LYS A 22 22.31 7.07 7.46
CA LYS A 22 22.84 6.83 6.11
C LYS A 22 22.07 5.76 5.34
N TRP A 23 21.52 4.75 6.03
CA TRP A 23 20.80 3.63 5.42
C TRP A 23 19.30 3.85 5.28
N ARG A 24 18.77 4.98 5.78
CA ARG A 24 17.35 5.33 5.69
C ARG A 24 16.76 5.18 4.27
N PRO A 25 17.34 5.73 3.18
CA PRO A 25 16.75 5.59 1.85
C PRO A 25 16.74 4.15 1.35
N TYR A 26 17.78 3.36 1.66
CA TYR A 26 17.84 1.95 1.30
C TYR A 26 16.75 1.13 1.99
N ARG A 27 16.48 1.43 3.27
CA ARG A 27 15.38 0.81 4.01
C ARG A 27 14.02 1.17 3.40
N THR A 28 13.82 2.44 3.01
CA THR A 28 12.60 2.87 2.30
C THR A 28 12.42 2.12 0.98
N ILE A 29 13.47 2.03 0.16
CA ILE A 29 13.45 1.33 -1.13
C ILE A 29 13.12 -0.15 -0.92
N MET A 30 13.70 -0.79 0.10
CA MET A 30 13.41 -2.19 0.44
C MET A 30 11.92 -2.38 0.77
N PHE A 31 11.35 -1.56 1.64
CA PHE A 31 9.91 -1.64 1.98
C PHE A 31 9.02 -1.39 0.76
N VAL A 32 9.36 -0.40 -0.07
CA VAL A 32 8.65 -0.12 -1.33
C VAL A 32 8.70 -1.31 -2.28
N SER A 33 9.85 -1.97 -2.39
CA SER A 33 10.04 -3.14 -3.25
C SER A 33 9.20 -4.33 -2.81
N VAL A 34 9.07 -4.56 -1.49
CA VAL A 34 8.18 -5.60 -0.94
C VAL A 34 6.73 -5.31 -1.33
N GLY A 35 6.26 -4.07 -1.19
CA GLY A 35 4.91 -3.67 -1.60
C GLY A 35 4.67 -3.81 -3.11
N LEU A 36 5.60 -3.31 -3.93
CA LEU A 36 5.52 -3.38 -5.39
C LEU A 36 5.58 -4.80 -5.94
N SER A 37 6.17 -5.75 -5.21
CA SER A 37 6.16 -7.17 -5.62
C SER A 37 4.74 -7.72 -5.80
N GLY A 38 3.74 -7.14 -5.12
CA GLY A 38 2.32 -7.47 -5.29
C GLY A 38 1.75 -7.11 -6.67
N VAL A 39 2.38 -6.21 -7.43
CA VAL A 39 1.96 -5.85 -8.78
C VAL A 39 2.07 -7.05 -9.73
N LEU A 40 3.07 -7.91 -9.55
CA LEU A 40 3.31 -9.08 -10.41
C LEU A 40 2.15 -10.09 -10.38
N PRO A 41 1.73 -10.65 -9.22
CA PRO A 41 0.63 -11.60 -9.16
C PRO A 41 -0.70 -10.95 -9.56
N MET A 42 -0.91 -9.68 -9.22
CA MET A 42 -2.13 -8.96 -9.60
C MET A 42 -2.20 -8.73 -11.11
N SER A 43 -1.10 -8.34 -11.75
CA SER A 43 -1.03 -8.18 -13.21
C SER A 43 -1.17 -9.51 -13.93
N HIS A 44 -0.61 -10.58 -13.38
CA HIS A 44 -0.79 -11.93 -13.90
C HIS A 44 -2.26 -12.36 -13.84
N ALA A 45 -2.95 -12.10 -12.72
CA ALA A 45 -4.37 -12.38 -12.58
C ALA A 45 -5.24 -11.57 -13.55
N VAL A 46 -4.92 -10.29 -13.77
CA VAL A 46 -5.61 -9.45 -14.76
C VAL A 46 -5.49 -10.04 -16.18
N ARG A 47 -4.32 -10.58 -16.54
CA ARG A 47 -4.12 -11.25 -17.84
C ARG A 47 -4.93 -12.53 -17.98
N LEU A 48 -5.12 -13.28 -16.88
CA LEU A 48 -5.86 -14.55 -16.89
C LEU A 48 -7.38 -14.36 -16.88
N PHE A 49 -7.89 -13.45 -16.05
CA PHE A 49 -9.33 -13.30 -15.79
C PHE A 49 -9.97 -12.11 -16.51
N GLY A 50 -9.16 -11.24 -17.12
CA GLY A 50 -9.61 -9.98 -17.72
C GLY A 50 -9.73 -8.85 -16.71
N ILE A 51 -9.68 -7.61 -17.22
CA ILE A 51 -9.67 -6.38 -16.39
C ILE A 51 -10.97 -6.21 -15.62
N ASP A 52 -12.12 -6.55 -16.20
CA ASP A 52 -13.43 -6.33 -15.57
C ASP A 52 -13.64 -7.26 -14.38
N GLN A 53 -13.25 -8.54 -14.51
CA GLN A 53 -13.25 -9.47 -13.39
C GLN A 53 -12.21 -9.08 -12.34
N ALA A 54 -11.01 -8.64 -12.74
CA ALA A 54 -10.00 -8.19 -11.78
C ALA A 54 -10.45 -6.93 -11.01
N LYS A 55 -11.15 -5.99 -11.64
CA LYS A 55 -11.76 -4.83 -10.97
C LYS A 55 -12.83 -5.27 -9.96
N LEU A 56 -13.71 -6.18 -10.34
CA LEU A 56 -14.81 -6.65 -9.47
C LEU A 56 -14.31 -7.54 -8.32
N GLN A 57 -13.39 -8.46 -8.62
CA GLN A 57 -12.96 -9.50 -7.70
C GLN A 57 -11.77 -9.07 -6.83
N MET A 58 -10.81 -8.37 -7.42
CA MET A 58 -9.54 -8.04 -6.76
C MET A 58 -9.46 -6.54 -6.44
N GLY A 59 -10.30 -5.70 -7.04
CA GLY A 59 -10.26 -4.24 -6.90
C GLY A 59 -8.98 -3.65 -7.45
N TRP A 60 -8.60 -4.06 -8.65
CA TRP A 60 -7.41 -3.58 -9.35
C TRP A 60 -7.26 -2.05 -9.33
N SER A 61 -8.34 -1.29 -9.56
CA SER A 61 -8.30 0.19 -9.50
C SER A 61 -7.89 0.73 -8.13
N TRP A 62 -8.37 0.12 -7.04
CA TRP A 62 -8.02 0.52 -5.68
C TRP A 62 -6.57 0.17 -5.35
N PHE A 63 -6.10 -0.98 -5.82
CA PHE A 63 -4.70 -1.39 -5.67
C PHE A 63 -3.73 -0.43 -6.37
N VAL A 64 -4.08 0.07 -7.57
CA VAL A 64 -3.26 1.08 -8.26
C VAL A 64 -3.24 2.39 -7.48
N LEU A 65 -4.38 2.83 -6.94
CA LEU A 65 -4.46 4.04 -6.12
C LEU A 65 -3.60 3.91 -4.85
N GLU A 66 -3.67 2.76 -4.19
CA GLU A 66 -2.86 2.39 -3.03
C GLU A 66 -1.35 2.52 -3.34
N ALA A 67 -0.91 1.96 -4.47
CA ALA A 67 0.48 2.03 -4.90
C ALA A 67 0.93 3.48 -5.14
N VAL A 68 0.09 4.33 -5.73
CA VAL A 68 0.41 5.75 -5.98
C VAL A 68 0.61 6.51 -4.67
N PHE A 69 -0.32 6.39 -3.72
CA PHE A 69 -0.18 7.07 -2.43
C PHE A 69 1.03 6.54 -1.66
N TYR A 70 1.22 5.23 -1.63
CA TYR A 70 2.35 4.62 -0.92
C TYR A 70 3.71 5.04 -1.48
N ILE A 71 3.88 5.03 -2.81
CA ILE A 71 5.10 5.50 -3.47
C ILE A 71 5.32 6.99 -3.20
N THR A 72 4.27 7.81 -3.29
CA THR A 72 4.36 9.25 -3.05
C THR A 72 4.83 9.54 -1.62
N GLY A 73 4.22 8.89 -0.62
CA GLY A 73 4.66 9.00 0.78
C GLY A 73 6.11 8.54 0.96
N ALA A 74 6.50 7.42 0.34
CA ALA A 74 7.85 6.91 0.42
C ALA A 74 8.90 7.86 -0.20
N ILE A 75 8.56 8.52 -1.31
CA ILE A 75 9.41 9.56 -1.93
C ILE A 75 9.58 10.72 -0.96
N ILE A 76 8.49 11.25 -0.39
CA ILE A 76 8.51 12.35 0.58
C ILE A 76 9.41 11.99 1.79
N TYR A 77 9.29 10.77 2.30
CA TYR A 77 10.12 10.27 3.40
C TYR A 77 11.60 10.13 3.01
N ALA A 78 11.89 9.61 1.82
CA ALA A 78 13.26 9.42 1.35
C ALA A 78 13.97 10.74 1.05
N THR A 79 13.27 11.71 0.45
CA THR A 79 13.82 13.02 0.06
C THR A 79 13.86 14.04 1.20
N ARG A 80 13.16 13.76 2.31
CA ARG A 80 12.99 14.66 3.45
C ARG A 80 12.36 15.99 3.04
N MET A 81 11.34 15.93 2.22
CA MET A 81 10.55 17.13 1.90
C MET A 81 9.39 17.24 2.89
N PRO A 82 9.06 18.45 3.41
CA PRO A 82 9.63 19.78 3.13
C PRO A 82 10.76 20.22 4.09
N GLU A 83 11.11 19.42 5.10
CA GLU A 83 12.13 19.75 6.11
C GLU A 83 13.52 20.08 5.52
N ARG A 84 13.85 19.52 4.35
CA ARG A 84 15.06 19.85 3.58
C ARG A 84 15.06 21.29 3.03
N TRP A 85 13.88 21.86 2.77
CA TRP A 85 13.75 23.19 2.17
C TRP A 85 13.65 24.30 3.21
N MET A 86 13.07 24.01 4.38
CA MET A 86 12.97 24.97 5.48
C MET A 86 13.37 24.30 6.80
N PRO A 87 14.69 24.17 7.07
CA PRO A 87 15.17 23.59 8.32
C PRO A 87 14.66 24.39 9.52
N GLY A 88 14.17 23.70 10.55
CA GLY A 88 13.64 24.30 11.79
C GLY A 88 12.17 24.72 11.77
N ARG A 89 11.50 24.74 10.61
CA ARG A 89 10.05 25.06 10.54
C ARG A 89 9.13 23.85 10.72
N PHE A 90 9.64 22.65 10.44
CA PHE A 90 8.85 21.42 10.43
C PHE A 90 9.23 20.44 11.55
N ASP A 91 9.82 20.95 12.64
CA ASP A 91 10.31 20.11 13.74
C ASP A 91 9.17 19.54 14.59
N LEU A 92 8.03 20.27 14.69
CA LEU A 92 6.86 19.85 15.48
C LEU A 92 5.73 19.29 14.62
N PHE A 93 5.41 19.96 13.51
CA PHE A 93 4.32 19.59 12.59
C PHE A 93 4.80 19.65 11.14
N GLY A 94 4.36 18.69 10.32
CA GLY A 94 4.64 18.64 8.88
C GLY A 94 6.01 18.06 8.52
N SER A 95 6.64 17.30 9.42
CA SER A 95 7.87 16.58 9.09
C SER A 95 7.62 15.51 8.03
N SER A 96 8.65 15.17 7.25
CA SER A 96 8.55 14.14 6.20
C SER A 96 8.10 12.78 6.76
N HIS A 97 8.44 12.49 8.02
CA HIS A 97 8.00 11.30 8.72
C HIS A 97 6.51 11.34 9.07
N GLN A 98 5.97 12.47 9.53
CA GLN A 98 4.55 12.64 9.79
C GLN A 98 3.72 12.57 8.51
N LEU A 99 4.20 13.17 7.43
CA LEU A 99 3.56 13.13 6.11
C LEU A 99 3.54 11.70 5.55
N PHE A 100 4.62 10.94 5.74
CA PHE A 100 4.65 9.52 5.40
C PHE A 100 3.57 8.74 6.13
N HIS A 101 3.49 8.86 7.45
CA HIS A 101 2.46 8.17 8.25
C HIS A 101 1.04 8.59 7.89
N HIS A 102 0.81 9.87 7.63
CA HIS A 102 -0.50 10.35 7.15
C HIS A 102 -0.87 9.70 5.81
N SER A 103 0.05 9.72 4.85
CA SER A 103 -0.17 9.12 3.54
C SER A 103 -0.45 7.61 3.64
N THR A 104 0.31 6.87 4.44
CA THR A 104 0.08 5.44 4.64
C THR A 104 -1.23 5.16 5.39
N THR A 105 -1.62 6.01 6.35
CA THR A 105 -2.87 5.83 7.10
C THR A 105 -4.09 6.04 6.22
N ILE A 106 -4.07 7.09 5.39
CA ILE A 106 -5.12 7.35 4.39
C ILE A 106 -5.23 6.17 3.42
N THR A 107 -4.08 5.68 2.93
CA THR A 107 -4.01 4.51 2.04
C THR A 107 -4.70 3.29 2.65
N ILE A 108 -4.42 2.97 3.92
CA ILE A 108 -5.04 1.82 4.62
C ILE A 108 -6.53 2.06 4.86
N LEU A 109 -6.93 3.27 5.25
CA LEU A 109 -8.33 3.61 5.49
C LEU A 109 -9.17 3.49 4.22
N GLU A 110 -8.67 4.01 3.10
CA GLU A 110 -9.30 3.86 1.78
C GLU A 110 -9.41 2.39 1.38
N LEU A 111 -8.37 1.60 1.63
CA LEU A 111 -8.36 0.18 1.30
C LEU A 111 -9.41 -0.61 2.09
N GLU A 112 -9.51 -0.39 3.40
CA GLU A 112 -10.50 -1.04 4.26
C GLU A 112 -11.93 -0.59 3.90
N GLY A 113 -12.13 0.70 3.62
CA GLY A 113 -13.39 1.21 3.10
C GLY A 113 -13.79 0.52 1.78
N ALA A 114 -12.86 0.39 0.84
CA ALA A 114 -13.08 -0.28 -0.44
C ALA A 114 -13.35 -1.78 -0.29
N LYS A 115 -12.70 -2.47 0.65
CA LYS A 115 -12.99 -3.88 0.98
C LYS A 115 -14.38 -4.03 1.58
N CYS A 116 -14.75 -3.17 2.53
CA CYS A 116 -16.07 -3.19 3.17
C CYS A 116 -17.20 -2.96 2.16
N LEU A 117 -17.07 -1.95 1.28
CA LEU A 117 -18.04 -1.69 0.22
C LEU A 117 -18.18 -2.88 -0.76
N ARG A 118 -17.06 -3.53 -1.11
CA ARG A 118 -17.06 -4.72 -1.97
C ARG A 118 -17.72 -5.91 -1.29
N LEU A 119 -17.43 -6.15 -0.02
CA LEU A 119 -18.05 -7.21 0.76
C LEU A 119 -19.56 -6.99 0.85
N SER A 120 -20.00 -5.76 1.13
CA SER A 120 -21.41 -5.36 1.14
C SER A 120 -22.10 -5.63 -0.20
N LYS A 121 -21.50 -5.20 -1.33
CA LYS A 121 -22.04 -5.49 -2.68
C LYS A 121 -22.11 -6.99 -2.98
N ARG A 122 -21.10 -7.77 -2.60
CA ARG A 122 -21.10 -9.24 -2.80
C ARG A 122 -22.17 -9.92 -1.96
N LEU A 123 -22.31 -9.53 -0.69
CA LEU A 123 -23.34 -10.06 0.19
C LEU A 123 -24.73 -9.72 -0.36
N PHE A 124 -24.97 -8.45 -0.75
CA PHE A 124 -26.23 -8.02 -1.35
C PHE A 124 -26.61 -8.83 -2.60
N LEU A 125 -25.68 -9.00 -3.55
CA LEU A 125 -25.90 -9.81 -4.76
C LEU A 125 -26.17 -11.29 -4.41
N ARG A 126 -25.46 -11.85 -3.42
CA ARG A 126 -25.64 -13.24 -2.99
C ARG A 126 -26.98 -13.47 -2.29
N THR A 127 -27.45 -12.50 -1.52
CA THR A 127 -28.77 -12.52 -0.88
C THR A 127 -29.86 -12.45 -1.94
N ASN A 128 -29.76 -11.51 -2.89
CA ASN A 128 -30.76 -11.33 -3.95
C ASN A 128 -30.89 -12.58 -4.85
N HIS A 129 -29.77 -13.23 -5.16
CA HIS A 129 -29.76 -14.47 -5.94
C HIS A 129 -30.34 -15.68 -5.18
N ARG A 130 -30.30 -15.68 -3.84
CA ARG A 130 -30.95 -16.71 -3.01
C ARG A 130 -32.45 -16.48 -2.91
N THR A 131 -32.91 -15.23 -2.79
CA THR A 131 -34.35 -14.90 -2.79
C THR A 131 -35.02 -15.24 -4.11
N GLN A 132 -34.36 -15.04 -5.26
CA GLN A 132 -34.94 -15.44 -6.56
C GLN A 132 -34.99 -16.96 -6.79
N LYS A 133 -34.20 -17.77 -6.07
CA LYS A 133 -34.25 -19.24 -6.18
C LYS A 133 -35.22 -19.89 -5.19
N ALA A 134 -35.77 -19.11 -4.26
CA ALA A 134 -36.68 -19.58 -3.22
C ALA A 134 -38.16 -19.29 -3.54
N LEU A 135 -38.43 -18.62 -4.66
CA LEU A 135 -39.74 -18.40 -5.28
C LEU A 135 -39.87 -19.31 -6.50
#